data_AF-A0A978SE95-F1
#
_entry.id   AF-A0A978SE95-F1
#
_cell.length_a   1.000
_cell.length_b   1.000
_cell.length_c   1.000
_cell.angle_alpha   90.00
_cell.angle_beta   90.00
_cell.angle_gamma   90.00
#
_symmetry.space_group_name_H-M   'P 1'
#
loop_
_entity.id
_entity.type
_entity.pdbx_description
1 polymer ?
#
loop_
_entity_poly.entity_id
_entity_poly.type
_entity_poly.pdbx_seq_one_letter_code
_entity_poly.pdbx_strand_id
1 'polypeptide(L)'
;MPLEKSTSPKSALSVQTIVLAEVTWAVLALLFFLLFSATPQGQDRSFWYSLGTWIFEQVSYFAAFVFCLRNWLSRQIVSGRNVWLSIGLGMFSYFIGNIFFFLWEDIFKLEPDVSPGDFFYFLTYIFLIAGMVLAVTSRRLNLEIWQWGIVAAIAAFGIILAWFISSQSANEAQLPNPSLVQPVMAQTAPMGAIVAQAPPPPPAKPAPAQAAPVEESTAPAWAAAAVETLSPLKPFFDWFYIISDILLLILAATLLLAFWGGRFAQSWRMIAAAAFCLYIADIYFKWATSPSRVETYQSGNLPEVFWVFSGVLFGIGAALEYDVSSRARRSSGRRRAT
;
A
#
# COMPACT_ATOMS: atom_id res chain seq x y z
N MET A 1 17.32 35.40 -48.05
CA MET A 1 16.77 34.17 -47.45
C MET A 1 16.46 34.42 -45.99
N PRO A 2 15.19 34.43 -45.56
CA PRO A 2 14.85 34.52 -44.15
C PRO A 2 15.15 33.19 -43.45
N LEU A 3 15.88 33.24 -42.34
CA LEU A 3 16.10 32.09 -41.45
C LEU A 3 14.77 31.61 -40.87
N GLU A 4 14.35 30.40 -41.23
CA GLU A 4 13.26 29.71 -40.55
C GLU A 4 13.61 29.52 -39.07
N LYS A 5 12.81 30.17 -38.22
CA LYS A 5 12.84 30.02 -36.77
C LYS A 5 12.32 28.61 -36.47
N SER A 6 13.19 27.67 -36.11
CA SER A 6 12.74 26.33 -35.75
C SER A 6 11.92 26.39 -34.46
N THR A 7 10.60 26.26 -34.62
CA THR A 7 9.66 26.19 -33.52
C THR A 7 9.86 24.83 -32.84
N SER A 8 10.68 24.78 -31.79
CA SER A 8 10.77 23.60 -30.94
C SER A 8 9.37 23.23 -30.45
N PRO A 9 8.94 21.96 -30.57
CA PRO A 9 7.63 21.56 -30.08
C PRO A 9 7.55 21.84 -28.58
N LYS A 10 6.63 22.72 -28.18
CA LYS A 10 6.31 22.95 -26.77
C LYS A 10 5.81 21.62 -26.22
N SER A 11 6.50 21.11 -25.20
CA SER A 11 6.05 19.93 -24.44
C SER A 11 4.61 20.17 -23.98
N ALA A 12 3.71 19.21 -24.23
CA ALA A 12 2.27 19.38 -24.08
C ALA A 12 1.81 19.60 -22.62
N LEU A 13 2.64 19.31 -21.62
CA LEU A 13 2.36 19.58 -20.21
C LEU A 13 3.64 20.06 -19.51
N SER A 14 3.57 21.21 -18.84
CA SER A 14 4.69 21.70 -18.05
C SER A 14 4.85 20.85 -16.78
N VAL A 15 6.09 20.67 -16.31
CA VAL A 15 6.36 19.92 -15.07
C VAL A 15 5.66 20.57 -13.88
N GLN A 16 5.58 21.90 -13.84
CA GLN A 16 4.85 22.63 -12.81
C GLN A 16 3.35 22.27 -12.81
N THR A 17 2.74 22.11 -13.99
CA THR A 17 1.35 21.67 -14.12
C THR A 17 1.16 20.26 -13.57
N ILE A 18 2.09 19.33 -13.86
CA ILE A 18 2.03 17.96 -13.34
C ILE A 18 2.14 17.98 -11.81
N VAL A 19 3.13 18.68 -11.26
CA VAL A 19 3.31 18.78 -9.80
C VAL A 19 2.09 19.40 -9.12
N LEU A 20 1.51 20.45 -9.70
CA LEU A 20 0.31 21.08 -9.14
C LEU A 20 -0.90 20.15 -9.18
N ALA A 21 -1.08 19.41 -10.28
CA ALA A 21 -2.17 18.44 -10.43
C ALA A 21 -2.05 17.31 -9.39
N GLU A 22 -0.85 16.75 -9.24
CA GLU A 22 -0.51 15.70 -8.28
C GLU A 22 -0.72 16.15 -6.82
N VAL A 23 -0.23 17.34 -6.46
CA VAL A 23 -0.46 17.92 -5.12
C VAL A 23 -1.95 18.18 -4.88
N THR A 24 -2.66 18.69 -5.88
CA THR A 24 -4.12 18.90 -5.77
C THR A 24 -4.83 17.57 -5.57
N TRP A 25 -4.43 16.51 -6.29
CA TRP A 25 -4.99 15.16 -6.12
C TRP A 25 -4.78 14.62 -4.71
N ALA A 26 -3.57 14.74 -4.16
CA ALA A 26 -3.29 14.35 -2.77
C ALA A 26 -4.12 15.14 -1.75
N VAL A 27 -4.27 16.46 -1.94
CA VAL A 27 -5.10 17.28 -1.05
C VAL A 27 -6.57 16.88 -1.14
N LEU A 28 -7.09 16.63 -2.34
CA LEU A 28 -8.47 16.16 -2.53
C LEU A 28 -8.70 14.79 -1.88
N ALA A 29 -7.74 13.86 -2.03
CA ALA A 29 -7.80 12.57 -1.36
C ALA A 29 -7.81 12.74 0.17
N LEU A 30 -6.89 13.54 0.72
CA LEU A 30 -6.86 13.81 2.17
C LEU A 30 -8.18 14.40 2.69
N LEU A 31 -8.72 15.40 1.99
CA LEU A 31 -10.01 15.98 2.35
C LEU A 31 -11.13 14.95 2.25
N PHE A 32 -11.11 14.07 1.25
CA PHE A 32 -12.10 13.00 1.12
C PHE A 32 -12.05 12.04 2.32
N PHE A 33 -10.86 11.56 2.69
CA PHE A 33 -10.71 10.72 3.88
C PHE A 33 -11.12 11.45 5.17
N LEU A 34 -10.71 12.71 5.36
CA LEU A 34 -11.04 13.46 6.58
C LEU A 34 -12.54 13.75 6.72
N LEU A 35 -13.22 14.06 5.62
CA LEU A 35 -14.62 14.48 5.65
C LEU A 35 -15.59 13.30 5.62
N PHE A 36 -15.19 12.15 5.06
CA PHE A 36 -16.11 11.05 4.77
C PHE A 36 -15.72 9.70 5.39
N SER A 37 -14.59 9.58 6.10
CA SER A 37 -14.16 8.30 6.73
C SER A 37 -14.98 7.87 7.94
N ALA A 38 -15.76 8.77 8.54
CA ALA A 38 -16.53 8.51 9.74
C ALA A 38 -17.71 7.57 9.47
N THR A 39 -17.65 6.36 10.03
CA THR A 39 -18.75 5.40 10.04
C THR A 39 -19.41 5.35 11.42
N PRO A 40 -20.76 5.35 11.51
CA PRO A 40 -21.45 5.07 12.76
C PRO A 40 -21.05 3.70 13.32
N GLN A 41 -20.94 3.58 14.65
CA GLN A 41 -20.56 2.32 15.29
C GLN A 41 -21.51 1.18 14.88
N GLY A 42 -20.94 0.07 14.41
CA GLY A 42 -21.68 -1.13 14.01
C GLY A 42 -22.28 -1.08 12.60
N GLN A 43 -21.91 -0.11 11.76
CA GLN A 43 -22.26 -0.11 10.34
C GLN A 43 -21.00 -0.23 9.47
N ASP A 44 -21.14 -0.99 8.39
CA ASP A 44 -20.12 -1.04 7.35
C ASP A 44 -20.01 0.28 6.60
N ARG A 45 -18.79 0.55 6.16
CA ARG A 45 -18.49 1.68 5.31
C ARG A 45 -19.26 1.57 4.00
N SER A 46 -19.87 2.67 3.61
CA SER A 46 -20.69 2.72 2.40
C SER A 46 -19.86 2.51 1.13
N PHE A 47 -20.41 1.76 0.17
CA PHE A 47 -19.74 1.44 -1.09
C PHE A 47 -19.20 2.66 -1.87
N TRP A 48 -19.91 3.80 -1.88
CA TRP A 48 -19.41 4.99 -2.58
C TRP A 48 -18.11 5.52 -1.98
N TYR A 49 -17.87 5.26 -0.69
CA TYR A 49 -16.67 5.72 0.02
C TYR A 49 -15.49 4.86 -0.41
N SER A 50 -15.65 3.53 -0.29
CA SER A 50 -14.65 2.55 -0.72
C SER A 50 -14.30 2.73 -2.21
N LEU A 51 -15.31 2.95 -3.06
CA LEU A 51 -15.08 3.26 -4.46
C LEU A 51 -14.29 4.57 -4.64
N GLY A 52 -14.60 5.60 -3.84
CA GLY A 52 -13.91 6.88 -3.87
C GLY A 52 -12.44 6.78 -3.47
N THR A 53 -12.14 6.13 -2.33
CA THR A 53 -10.76 5.90 -1.86
C THR A 53 -9.97 5.08 -2.87
N TRP A 54 -10.59 4.03 -3.42
CA TRP A 54 -10.01 3.22 -4.48
C TRP A 54 -9.71 4.03 -5.74
N ILE A 55 -10.62 4.91 -6.22
CA ILE A 55 -10.37 5.78 -7.37
C ILE A 55 -9.17 6.71 -7.10
N PHE A 56 -9.08 7.32 -5.91
CA PHE A 56 -7.96 8.20 -5.56
C PHE A 56 -6.62 7.47 -5.67
N GLU A 57 -6.56 6.24 -5.15
CA GLU A 57 -5.37 5.41 -5.19
C GLU A 57 -5.05 4.93 -6.61
N GLN A 58 -6.04 4.43 -7.35
CA GLN A 58 -5.82 3.93 -8.71
C GLN A 58 -5.32 5.00 -9.66
N VAL A 59 -5.87 6.20 -9.59
CA VAL A 59 -5.43 7.30 -10.44
C VAL A 59 -3.99 7.70 -10.11
N SER A 60 -3.59 7.70 -8.84
CA SER A 60 -2.23 8.10 -8.45
C SER A 60 -1.19 7.10 -8.95
N TYR A 61 -1.40 5.79 -8.76
CA TYR A 61 -0.47 4.76 -9.23
C TYR A 61 -0.44 4.66 -10.76
N PHE A 62 -1.59 4.79 -11.43
CA PHE A 62 -1.63 4.81 -12.88
C PHE A 62 -0.92 6.04 -13.47
N ALA A 63 -1.13 7.24 -12.91
CA ALA A 63 -0.42 8.45 -13.32
C ALA A 63 1.09 8.31 -13.13
N ALA A 64 1.52 7.78 -11.97
CA ALA A 64 2.92 7.48 -11.70
C ALA A 64 3.53 6.52 -12.72
N PHE A 65 2.80 5.45 -13.09
CA PHE A 65 3.20 4.54 -14.16
C PHE A 65 3.40 5.27 -15.49
N VAL A 66 2.44 6.10 -15.92
CA VAL A 66 2.54 6.85 -17.19
C VAL A 66 3.76 7.77 -17.20
N PHE A 67 4.05 8.46 -16.09
CA PHE A 67 5.22 9.33 -15.99
C PHE A 67 6.54 8.57 -15.96
N CYS A 68 6.58 7.41 -15.31
CA CYS A 68 7.73 6.50 -15.35
C CYS A 68 7.95 5.95 -16.76
N LEU A 69 6.89 5.58 -17.47
CA LEU A 69 6.95 5.10 -18.85
C LEU A 69 7.49 6.20 -19.79
N ARG A 70 7.03 7.45 -19.63
CA ARG A 70 7.59 8.60 -20.34
C ARG A 70 9.10 8.73 -20.13
N ASN A 71 9.55 8.54 -18.89
CA ASN A 71 10.98 8.60 -18.57
C ASN A 71 11.75 7.44 -19.22
N TRP A 72 11.22 6.22 -19.19
CA TRP A 72 11.81 5.08 -19.87
C TRP A 72 11.91 5.28 -21.39
N LEU A 73 10.89 5.84 -22.03
CA LEU A 73 10.90 6.13 -23.48
C LEU A 73 11.88 7.25 -23.84
N SER A 74 12.18 8.14 -22.90
CA SER A 74 13.12 9.24 -23.11
C SER A 74 14.57 8.76 -23.12
N ARG A 75 15.27 9.04 -24.22
CA ARG A 75 16.73 8.84 -24.34
C ARG A 75 17.55 9.86 -23.54
N GLN A 76 16.89 10.72 -22.75
CA GLN A 76 17.53 11.85 -22.09
C GLN A 76 17.68 11.71 -20.58
N ILE A 77 17.09 10.67 -19.99
CA ILE A 77 17.07 10.48 -18.55
C ILE A 77 18.47 10.18 -18.00
N VAL A 78 18.88 10.97 -17.02
CA VAL A 78 20.23 10.90 -16.43
C VAL A 78 20.35 9.74 -15.45
N SER A 79 19.31 9.43 -14.69
CA SER A 79 19.32 8.27 -13.79
C SER A 79 19.29 6.90 -14.49
N GLY A 80 19.14 6.86 -15.81
CA GLY A 80 19.04 5.63 -16.57
C GLY A 80 17.59 5.20 -16.83
N ARG A 81 17.35 4.66 -18.04
CA ARG A 81 16.01 4.30 -18.51
C ARG A 81 15.44 3.07 -17.80
N ASN A 82 16.30 2.11 -17.45
CA ASN A 82 15.88 0.87 -16.82
C ASN A 82 15.42 1.07 -15.37
N VAL A 83 15.95 2.10 -14.68
CA VAL A 83 15.48 2.52 -13.36
C VAL A 83 13.99 2.87 -13.42
N TRP A 84 13.58 3.72 -14.36
CA TRP A 84 12.20 4.15 -14.51
C TRP A 84 11.29 3.09 -15.13
N LEU A 85 11.83 2.21 -15.99
CA LEU A 85 11.07 1.04 -16.42
C LEU A 85 10.71 0.17 -15.22
N SER A 86 11.69 -0.15 -14.38
CA SER A 86 11.47 -0.96 -13.18
C SER A 86 10.48 -0.29 -12.24
N ILE A 87 10.71 0.96 -11.84
CA ILE A 87 9.77 1.69 -10.97
C ILE A 87 8.36 1.75 -11.59
N GLY A 88 8.27 2.03 -12.90
CA GLY A 88 6.99 2.08 -13.61
C GLY A 88 6.25 0.74 -13.61
N LEU A 89 6.95 -0.37 -13.88
CA LEU A 89 6.37 -1.71 -13.78
C LEU A 89 5.91 -2.03 -12.35
N GLY A 90 6.61 -1.52 -11.34
CA GLY A 90 6.15 -1.58 -9.95
C GLY A 90 4.82 -0.86 -9.76
N MET A 91 4.71 0.41 -10.17
CA MET A 91 3.47 1.19 -10.07
C MET A 91 2.30 0.55 -10.82
N PHE A 92 2.56 -0.02 -12.00
CA PHE A 92 1.55 -0.70 -12.79
C PHE A 92 1.12 -2.02 -12.17
N SER A 93 2.05 -2.77 -11.57
CA SER A 93 1.73 -3.99 -10.83
C SER A 93 0.83 -3.65 -9.65
N TYR A 94 1.18 -2.62 -8.87
CA TYR A 94 0.38 -2.18 -7.73
C TYR A 94 -1.04 -1.77 -8.16
N PHE A 95 -1.16 -0.99 -9.24
CA PHE A 95 -2.44 -0.63 -9.85
C PHE A 95 -3.29 -1.87 -10.20
N ILE A 96 -2.70 -2.93 -10.76
CA ILE A 96 -3.42 -4.17 -11.04
C ILE A 96 -3.79 -4.91 -9.75
N GLY A 97 -2.88 -4.98 -8.78
CA GLY A 97 -3.14 -5.57 -7.46
C GLY A 97 -4.37 -4.97 -6.80
N ASN A 98 -4.48 -3.65 -6.82
CA ASN A 98 -5.63 -2.90 -6.31
C ASN A 98 -6.94 -3.18 -7.05
N ILE A 99 -6.91 -3.52 -8.35
CA ILE A 99 -8.12 -3.95 -9.06
C ILE A 99 -8.59 -5.28 -8.45
N PHE A 100 -7.68 -6.25 -8.27
CA PHE A 100 -8.03 -7.54 -7.67
C PHE A 100 -8.49 -7.39 -6.23
N PHE A 101 -7.81 -6.56 -5.44
CA PHE A 101 -8.18 -6.29 -4.05
C PHE A 101 -9.61 -5.74 -3.95
N PHE A 102 -9.94 -4.69 -4.71
CA PHE A 102 -11.30 -4.13 -4.74
C PHE A 102 -12.34 -5.12 -5.28
N LEU A 103 -12.00 -5.93 -6.28
CA LEU A 103 -12.92 -6.96 -6.77
C LEU A 103 -13.23 -8.01 -5.70
N TRP A 104 -12.24 -8.46 -4.92
CA TRP A 104 -12.45 -9.47 -3.88
C TRP A 104 -13.17 -8.88 -2.67
N GLU A 105 -12.69 -7.76 -2.15
CA GLU A 105 -13.22 -7.13 -0.93
C GLU A 105 -14.58 -6.47 -1.19
N ASP A 106 -14.68 -5.54 -2.15
CA ASP A 106 -15.87 -4.72 -2.31
C ASP A 106 -16.95 -5.35 -3.18
N ILE A 107 -16.58 -6.10 -4.23
CA ILE A 107 -17.55 -6.69 -5.18
C ILE A 107 -17.96 -8.09 -4.76
N PHE A 108 -16.99 -8.97 -4.44
CA PHE A 108 -17.29 -10.35 -4.06
C PHE A 108 -17.58 -10.52 -2.57
N LYS A 109 -17.32 -9.50 -1.74
CA LYS A 109 -17.50 -9.54 -0.28
C LYS A 109 -16.77 -10.74 0.33
N LEU A 110 -15.58 -11.01 -0.18
CA LEU A 110 -14.66 -12.00 0.34
C LEU A 110 -13.60 -11.27 1.17
N GLU A 111 -13.23 -11.86 2.30
CA GLU A 111 -12.12 -11.40 3.15
C GLU A 111 -10.96 -12.41 3.06
N PRO A 112 -10.27 -12.48 1.91
CA PRO A 112 -9.20 -13.45 1.75
C PRO A 112 -7.95 -13.02 2.52
N ASP A 113 -7.35 -13.96 3.26
CA ASP A 113 -5.99 -13.80 3.79
C ASP A 113 -4.94 -13.58 2.69
N VAL A 114 -5.17 -14.19 1.51
CA VAL A 114 -4.36 -14.06 0.30
C VAL A 114 -5.28 -14.09 -0.92
N SER A 115 -5.08 -13.13 -1.81
CA SER A 115 -5.84 -12.94 -3.04
C SER A 115 -4.93 -13.03 -4.27
N PRO A 116 -5.49 -13.12 -5.49
CA PRO A 116 -4.71 -12.94 -6.72
C PRO A 116 -4.00 -11.57 -6.79
N GLY A 117 -4.46 -10.56 -6.04
CA GLY A 117 -3.82 -9.25 -5.93
C GLY A 117 -2.42 -9.33 -5.32
N ASP A 118 -2.19 -10.25 -4.37
CA ASP A 118 -0.90 -10.44 -3.70
C ASP A 118 0.23 -10.80 -4.65
N PHE A 119 -0.07 -11.51 -5.74
CA PHE A 119 0.91 -11.76 -6.79
C PHE A 119 1.43 -10.45 -7.42
N PHE A 120 0.54 -9.47 -7.63
CA PHE A 120 0.90 -8.18 -8.20
C PHE A 120 1.55 -7.24 -7.19
N TYR A 121 1.16 -7.31 -5.91
CA TYR A 121 1.88 -6.61 -4.84
C TYR A 121 3.30 -7.16 -4.68
N PHE A 122 3.48 -8.47 -4.73
CA PHE A 122 4.80 -9.10 -4.80
C PHE A 122 5.65 -8.54 -5.95
N LEU A 123 5.09 -8.48 -7.17
CA LEU A 123 5.78 -7.89 -8.32
C LEU A 123 6.13 -6.41 -8.10
N THR A 124 5.25 -5.65 -7.42
CA THR A 124 5.50 -4.25 -7.07
C THR A 124 6.80 -4.10 -6.30
N TYR A 125 6.97 -4.86 -5.22
CA TYR A 125 8.18 -4.83 -4.41
C TYR A 125 9.42 -5.22 -5.21
N ILE A 126 9.37 -6.31 -5.98
CA ILE A 126 10.50 -6.76 -6.80
C ILE A 126 10.95 -5.65 -7.75
N PHE A 127 10.01 -5.01 -8.44
CA PHE A 127 10.31 -3.96 -9.41
C PHE A 127 10.75 -2.65 -8.76
N LEU A 128 10.19 -2.26 -7.61
CA LEU A 128 10.61 -1.09 -6.86
C LEU A 128 12.03 -1.27 -6.31
N ILE A 129 12.30 -2.39 -5.65
CA ILE A 129 13.62 -2.75 -5.13
C ILE A 129 14.64 -2.76 -6.27
N ALA A 130 14.36 -3.44 -7.37
CA ALA A 130 15.25 -3.49 -8.53
C ALA A 130 15.52 -2.08 -9.10
N GLY A 131 14.48 -1.24 -9.22
CA GLY A 131 14.61 0.13 -9.71
C GLY A 131 15.50 1.00 -8.82
N MET A 132 15.30 0.92 -7.51
CA MET A 132 16.10 1.67 -6.53
C MET A 132 17.54 1.15 -6.43
N VAL A 133 17.75 -0.18 -6.49
CA VAL A 133 19.09 -0.78 -6.54
C VAL A 133 19.83 -0.35 -7.81
N LEU A 134 19.18 -0.34 -8.98
CA LEU A 134 19.77 0.18 -10.22
C LEU A 134 20.16 1.67 -10.09
N ALA A 135 19.31 2.47 -9.42
CA ALA A 135 19.59 3.88 -9.18
C ALA A 135 20.81 4.09 -8.25
N VAL A 136 20.95 3.24 -7.24
CA VAL A 136 22.09 3.23 -6.32
C VAL A 136 23.36 2.74 -7.02
N THR A 137 23.35 1.54 -7.59
CA THR A 137 24.54 0.85 -8.13
C THR A 137 25.16 1.56 -9.33
N SER A 138 24.36 2.26 -10.13
CA SER A 138 24.87 3.08 -11.23
C SER A 138 25.68 4.30 -10.76
N ARG A 139 25.65 4.62 -9.47
CA ARG A 139 26.36 5.76 -8.89
C ARG A 139 27.28 5.26 -7.78
N ARG A 140 28.55 5.65 -7.84
CA ARG A 140 29.52 5.33 -6.78
C ARG A 140 29.11 6.08 -5.51
N LEU A 141 28.26 5.46 -4.68
CA LEU A 141 27.82 6.04 -3.42
C LEU A 141 29.02 6.19 -2.50
N ASN A 142 29.33 7.43 -2.13
CA ASN A 142 30.35 7.73 -1.14
C ASN A 142 29.66 8.36 0.08
N LEU A 143 28.94 7.52 0.82
CA LEU A 143 28.25 7.94 2.04
C LEU A 143 29.27 8.09 3.16
N GLU A 144 29.17 9.18 3.92
CA GLU A 144 29.97 9.40 5.12
C GLU A 144 29.55 8.42 6.22
N ILE A 145 30.46 8.15 7.18
CA ILE A 145 30.22 7.20 8.27
C ILE A 145 28.94 7.54 9.06
N TRP A 146 28.67 8.82 9.29
CA TRP A 146 27.42 9.25 9.96
C TRP A 146 26.17 8.99 9.12
N GLN A 147 26.25 9.09 7.79
CA GLN A 147 25.14 8.76 6.90
C GLN A 147 24.84 7.26 6.94
N TRP A 148 25.89 6.42 6.98
CA TRP A 148 25.73 4.98 7.24
C TRP A 148 25.10 4.71 8.62
N GLY A 149 25.47 5.48 9.64
CA GLY A 149 24.83 5.43 10.95
C GLY A 149 23.32 5.70 10.89
N ILE A 150 22.89 6.69 10.10
CA ILE A 150 21.46 6.99 9.89
C ILE A 150 20.75 5.83 9.18
N VAL A 151 21.35 5.28 8.10
CA VAL A 151 20.76 4.14 7.39
C VAL A 151 20.60 2.93 8.31
N ALA A 152 21.61 2.63 9.13
CA ALA A 152 21.56 1.55 10.10
C ALA A 152 20.49 1.78 11.18
N ALA A 153 20.32 3.02 11.66
CA ALA A 153 19.28 3.37 12.62
C ALA A 153 17.87 3.18 12.04
N ILE A 154 17.64 3.58 10.79
CA ILE A 154 16.36 3.39 10.09
C ILE A 154 16.08 1.90 9.89
N ALA A 155 17.09 1.12 9.48
CA ALA A 155 16.98 -0.33 9.35
C ALA A 155 16.59 -0.99 10.68
N ALA A 156 17.30 -0.65 11.77
CA ALA A 156 17.03 -1.18 13.09
C ALA A 156 15.62 -0.81 13.57
N PHE A 157 15.20 0.45 13.36
CA PHE A 157 13.85 0.89 13.71
C PHE A 157 12.78 0.11 12.96
N GLY A 158 12.93 -0.07 11.64
CA GLY A 158 11.99 -0.85 10.82
C GLY A 158 11.90 -2.31 11.28
N ILE A 159 13.04 -2.94 11.59
CA ILE A 159 13.10 -4.31 12.12
C ILE A 159 12.40 -4.40 13.48
N ILE A 160 12.70 -3.49 14.42
CA ILE A 160 12.10 -3.48 15.76
C ILE A 160 10.59 -3.29 15.66
N LEU A 161 10.12 -2.37 14.83
CA LEU A 161 8.68 -2.11 14.66
C LEU A 161 7.98 -3.33 14.03
N ALA A 162 8.56 -3.92 12.99
CA ALA A 162 8.01 -5.11 12.37
C ALA A 162 7.97 -6.32 13.33
N TRP A 163 9.01 -6.50 14.15
CA TRP A 163 9.05 -7.53 15.18
C TRP A 163 7.99 -7.28 16.25
N PHE A 164 7.83 -6.02 16.69
CA PHE A 164 6.84 -5.65 17.70
C PHE A 164 5.40 -5.95 17.22
N ILE A 165 5.05 -5.55 16.00
CA ILE A 165 3.72 -5.82 15.44
C ILE A 165 3.51 -7.32 15.23
N SER A 166 4.50 -8.03 14.69
CA SER A 166 4.36 -9.48 14.43
C SER A 166 4.28 -10.31 15.71
N SER A 167 4.99 -9.89 16.77
CA SER A 167 4.95 -10.57 18.07
C SER A 167 3.62 -10.34 18.79
N GLN A 168 2.99 -9.17 18.64
CA GLN A 168 1.60 -8.99 19.11
C GLN A 168 0.65 -9.96 18.43
N SER A 169 0.69 -10.05 17.10
CA SER A 169 -0.19 -10.96 16.36
C SER A 169 0.03 -12.44 16.75
N ALA A 170 1.27 -12.85 16.99
CA ALA A 170 1.60 -14.22 17.42
C ALA A 170 1.10 -14.53 18.83
N ASN A 171 1.24 -13.59 19.77
CA ASN A 171 0.74 -13.73 21.14
C ASN A 171 -0.79 -13.73 21.17
N GLU A 172 -1.44 -12.96 20.31
CA GLU A 172 -2.91 -12.92 20.17
C GLU A 172 -3.46 -14.23 19.58
N ALA A 173 -2.77 -14.82 18.59
CA ALA A 173 -3.16 -16.10 18.00
C ALA A 173 -3.06 -17.30 18.97
N GLN A 174 -2.31 -17.14 20.08
CA GLN A 174 -2.17 -18.16 21.12
C GLN A 174 -3.16 -18.01 22.27
N LEU A 175 -3.84 -16.87 22.38
CA LEU A 175 -4.93 -16.73 23.35
C LEU A 175 -6.12 -17.56 22.85
N PRO A 176 -6.69 -18.46 23.68
CA PRO A 176 -7.85 -19.22 23.28
C PRO A 176 -8.97 -18.25 22.94
N ASN A 177 -9.37 -18.26 21.68
CA ASN A 177 -10.47 -17.47 21.15
C ASN A 177 -11.70 -17.74 22.04
N PRO A 178 -12.20 -16.77 22.82
CA PRO A 178 -13.38 -16.98 23.68
C PRO A 178 -14.60 -17.41 22.86
N SER A 179 -14.57 -17.13 21.56
CA SER A 179 -15.62 -17.42 20.58
C SER A 179 -15.68 -18.88 20.11
N LEU A 180 -14.70 -19.72 20.45
CA LEU A 180 -14.72 -21.16 20.14
C LEU A 180 -14.88 -22.06 21.38
N VAL A 181 -15.19 -21.47 22.54
CA VAL A 181 -15.74 -22.26 23.65
C VAL A 181 -17.19 -22.57 23.29
N GLN A 182 -17.40 -23.71 22.60
CA GLN A 182 -18.64 -24.46 22.81
C GLN A 182 -18.89 -24.49 24.33
N PRO A 183 -20.09 -24.16 24.83
CA PRO A 183 -20.36 -24.29 26.25
C PRO A 183 -20.30 -25.78 26.61
N VAL A 184 -19.11 -26.26 26.94
CA VAL A 184 -18.91 -27.49 27.70
C VAL A 184 -19.53 -27.19 29.04
N MET A 185 -20.69 -27.78 29.29
CA MET A 185 -21.37 -27.70 30.57
C MET A 185 -20.43 -28.16 31.68
N ALA A 186 -19.83 -27.21 32.40
CA ALA A 186 -19.20 -27.47 33.68
C ALA A 186 -20.31 -27.42 34.76
N GLN A 187 -20.90 -28.58 35.03
CA GLN A 187 -21.62 -28.81 36.28
C GLN A 187 -20.62 -28.78 37.44
N THR A 188 -20.67 -27.71 38.23
CA THR A 188 -20.26 -27.75 39.64
C THR A 188 -21.32 -27.08 40.48
N ALA A 189 -22.13 -27.90 41.12
CA ALA A 189 -23.09 -27.49 42.14
C ALA A 189 -22.37 -26.91 43.36
N PRO A 190 -23.03 -25.98 44.08
CA PRO A 190 -23.07 -26.05 45.52
C PRO A 190 -24.46 -26.44 46.00
N MET A 191 -24.46 -27.30 47.00
CA MET A 191 -25.60 -27.92 47.66
C MET A 191 -26.28 -26.94 48.62
N GLY A 192 -27.61 -26.88 48.58
CA GLY A 192 -28.45 -26.61 49.77
C GLY A 192 -29.26 -25.31 49.78
N ALA A 193 -30.55 -25.41 49.43
CA ALA A 193 -31.67 -25.14 50.35
C ALA A 193 -33.01 -25.45 49.65
N ILE A 194 -33.81 -26.28 50.30
CA ILE A 194 -35.09 -26.84 49.84
C ILE A 194 -36.21 -25.83 50.10
N VAL A 195 -37.02 -25.50 49.09
CA VAL A 195 -38.41 -25.00 49.28
C VAL A 195 -39.33 -25.64 48.24
N ALA A 196 -40.51 -26.03 48.70
CA ALA A 196 -41.46 -26.97 48.11
C ALA A 196 -41.99 -26.61 46.70
N GLN A 197 -42.09 -27.63 45.84
CA GLN A 197 -42.68 -27.57 44.49
C GLN A 197 -44.22 -27.63 44.52
N ALA A 198 -44.85 -26.78 43.70
CA ALA A 198 -46.15 -27.09 43.10
C ALA A 198 -45.93 -27.71 41.70
N PRO A 199 -46.81 -28.61 41.20
CA PRO A 199 -46.56 -29.32 39.94
C PRO A 199 -46.64 -28.36 38.73
N PRO A 200 -45.66 -28.37 37.81
CA PRO A 200 -45.77 -27.62 36.55
C PRO A 200 -46.65 -28.37 35.52
N PRO A 201 -47.37 -27.64 34.64
CA PRO A 201 -48.12 -28.20 33.52
C PRO A 201 -47.16 -28.78 32.45
N PRO A 202 -47.67 -29.68 31.56
CA PRO A 202 -46.82 -30.46 30.65
C PRO A 202 -46.04 -29.58 29.65
N PRO A 203 -44.84 -30.02 29.24
CA PRO A 203 -43.93 -29.23 28.42
C PRO A 203 -44.48 -28.97 27.02
N ALA A 204 -44.51 -27.69 26.64
CA ALA A 204 -44.74 -27.27 25.27
C ALA A 204 -43.59 -27.75 24.37
N LYS A 205 -43.93 -28.27 23.18
CA LYS A 205 -42.97 -28.60 22.12
C LYS A 205 -42.06 -27.39 21.84
N PRO A 206 -40.73 -27.58 21.74
CA PRO A 206 -39.85 -26.52 21.27
C PRO A 206 -40.23 -26.12 19.85
N ALA A 207 -40.54 -24.83 19.65
CA ALA A 207 -40.60 -24.24 18.32
C ALA A 207 -39.21 -24.36 17.66
N PRO A 208 -39.12 -24.66 16.35
CA PRO A 208 -37.85 -24.67 15.66
C PRO A 208 -37.18 -23.30 15.80
N ALA A 209 -35.96 -23.28 16.33
CA ALA A 209 -35.10 -22.11 16.29
C ALA A 209 -34.95 -21.68 14.84
N GLN A 210 -35.39 -20.47 14.52
CA GLN A 210 -35.06 -19.83 13.25
C GLN A 210 -33.55 -19.68 13.20
N ALA A 211 -32.91 -20.48 12.33
CA ALA A 211 -31.53 -20.27 11.95
C ALA A 211 -31.39 -18.84 11.43
N ALA A 212 -30.38 -18.12 11.91
CA ALA A 212 -29.96 -16.87 11.31
C ALA A 212 -29.73 -17.10 9.80
N PRO A 213 -30.10 -16.15 8.92
CA PRO A 213 -29.82 -16.29 7.50
C PRO A 213 -28.31 -16.43 7.31
N VAL A 214 -27.89 -17.54 6.72
CA VAL A 214 -26.56 -17.63 6.13
C VAL A 214 -26.60 -16.68 4.94
N GLU A 215 -25.88 -15.56 5.00
CA GLU A 215 -25.68 -14.74 3.80
C GLU A 215 -24.99 -15.62 2.75
N GLU A 216 -25.73 -15.98 1.70
CA GLU A 216 -25.16 -16.65 0.53
C GLU A 216 -24.11 -15.71 -0.06
N SER A 217 -22.84 -16.11 0.04
CA SER A 217 -21.74 -15.40 -0.60
C SER A 217 -22.08 -15.21 -2.08
N THR A 218 -22.19 -13.94 -2.50
CA THR A 218 -22.45 -13.56 -3.90
C THR A 218 -21.24 -13.82 -4.80
N ALA A 219 -20.15 -14.35 -4.26
CA ALA A 219 -18.92 -14.59 -4.98
C ALA A 219 -19.07 -15.75 -5.98
N PRO A 220 -18.53 -15.60 -7.20
CA PRO A 220 -18.41 -16.72 -8.13
C PRO A 220 -17.60 -17.86 -7.51
N ALA A 221 -18.00 -19.11 -7.72
CA ALA A 221 -17.33 -20.28 -7.15
C ALA A 221 -15.82 -20.36 -7.47
N TRP A 222 -15.41 -19.90 -8.66
CA TRP A 222 -14.01 -19.84 -9.04
C TRP A 222 -13.20 -18.84 -8.20
N ALA A 223 -13.82 -17.75 -7.73
CA ALA A 223 -13.16 -16.74 -6.90
C ALA A 223 -12.92 -17.27 -5.48
N ALA A 224 -13.91 -17.97 -4.90
CA ALA A 224 -13.74 -18.66 -3.63
C ALA A 224 -12.68 -19.77 -3.70
N ALA A 225 -12.69 -20.58 -4.77
CA ALA A 225 -11.69 -21.62 -4.99
C ALA A 225 -10.27 -21.05 -5.13
N ALA A 226 -10.12 -19.87 -5.72
CA ALA A 226 -8.83 -19.19 -5.82
C ALA A 226 -8.29 -18.82 -4.42
N VAL A 227 -9.13 -18.35 -3.51
CA VAL A 227 -8.73 -18.03 -2.12
C VAL A 227 -8.24 -19.29 -1.39
N GLU A 228 -8.99 -20.38 -1.48
CA GLU A 228 -8.59 -21.66 -0.86
C GLU A 228 -7.25 -22.17 -1.42
N THR A 229 -7.07 -22.06 -2.75
CA THR A 229 -5.82 -22.46 -3.41
C THR A 229 -4.62 -21.62 -2.98
N LEU A 230 -4.82 -20.32 -2.69
CA LEU A 230 -3.77 -19.37 -2.35
C LEU A 230 -3.48 -19.29 -0.85
N SER A 231 -4.42 -19.67 0.01
CA SER A 231 -4.29 -19.64 1.47
C SER A 231 -2.96 -20.24 2.01
N PRO A 232 -2.43 -21.37 1.49
CA PRO A 232 -1.14 -21.91 1.93
C PRO A 232 0.05 -20.98 1.72
N LEU A 233 -0.05 -19.99 0.84
CA LEU A 233 1.01 -19.01 0.56
C LEU A 233 1.02 -17.84 1.56
N LYS A 234 0.02 -17.73 2.44
CA LYS A 234 -0.07 -16.62 3.41
C LYS A 234 1.21 -16.40 4.21
N PRO A 235 1.83 -17.44 4.82
CA PRO A 235 3.05 -17.22 5.60
C PRO A 235 4.21 -16.70 4.75
N PHE A 236 4.26 -17.07 3.47
CA PHE A 236 5.28 -16.56 2.55
C PHE A 236 5.08 -15.07 2.27
N PHE A 237 3.86 -14.65 1.90
CA PHE A 237 3.56 -13.25 1.63
C PHE A 237 3.76 -12.37 2.87
N ASP A 238 3.30 -12.82 4.05
CA ASP A 238 3.49 -12.10 5.31
C ASP A 238 4.97 -11.79 5.58
N TRP A 239 5.87 -12.77 5.43
CA TRP A 239 7.31 -12.55 5.59
C TRP A 239 7.91 -11.71 4.47
N PHE A 240 7.48 -11.94 3.24
CA PHE A 240 7.98 -11.23 2.07
C PHE A 240 7.70 -9.72 2.18
N TYR A 241 6.48 -9.32 2.55
CA TYR A 241 6.12 -7.91 2.70
C TYR A 241 6.94 -7.23 3.79
N ILE A 242 7.10 -7.86 4.96
CA ILE A 242 7.93 -7.32 6.05
C ILE A 242 9.37 -7.05 5.59
N ILE A 243 10.00 -8.05 4.96
CA ILE A 243 11.39 -7.95 4.53
C ILE A 243 11.52 -6.87 3.44
N SER A 244 10.57 -6.85 2.51
CA SER A 244 10.59 -5.92 1.38
C SER A 244 10.35 -4.47 1.82
N ASP A 245 9.47 -4.23 2.78
CA ASP A 245 9.24 -2.92 3.41
C ASP A 245 10.50 -2.37 4.06
N ILE A 246 11.18 -3.19 4.87
CA ILE A 246 12.44 -2.80 5.51
C ILE A 246 13.51 -2.51 4.46
N LEU A 247 13.60 -3.34 3.41
CA LEU A 247 14.55 -3.14 2.32
C LEU A 247 14.24 -1.83 1.55
N LEU A 248 12.98 -1.55 1.26
CA LEU A 248 12.56 -0.29 0.64
C LEU A 248 12.91 0.92 1.51
N LEU A 249 12.70 0.85 2.82
CA LEU A 249 13.11 1.92 3.74
C LEU A 249 14.62 2.17 3.71
N ILE A 250 15.42 1.10 3.74
CA ILE A 250 16.88 1.20 3.65
C ILE A 250 17.30 1.85 2.34
N LEU A 251 16.73 1.41 1.22
CA LEU A 251 17.02 1.96 -0.11
C LEU A 251 16.57 3.41 -0.22
N ALA A 252 15.39 3.75 0.27
CA ALA A 252 14.86 5.12 0.29
C ALA A 252 15.75 6.06 1.11
N ALA A 253 16.16 5.66 2.32
CA ALA A 253 17.07 6.42 3.16
C ALA A 253 18.45 6.59 2.51
N THR A 254 18.98 5.52 1.91
CA THR A 254 20.25 5.52 1.18
C THR A 254 20.20 6.50 0.02
N LEU A 255 19.17 6.44 -0.82
CA LEU A 255 18.96 7.36 -1.94
C LEU A 255 18.82 8.81 -1.45
N LEU A 256 18.05 9.03 -0.38
CA LEU A 256 17.83 10.36 0.19
C LEU A 256 19.14 11.01 0.63
N LEU A 257 19.98 10.27 1.34
CA LEU A 257 21.28 10.74 1.83
C LEU A 257 22.31 10.88 0.70
N ALA A 258 22.32 9.93 -0.23
CA ALA A 258 23.20 9.96 -1.40
C ALA A 258 22.95 11.18 -2.30
N PHE A 259 21.69 11.62 -2.40
CA PHE A 259 21.30 12.72 -3.28
C PHE A 259 21.05 14.03 -2.55
N TRP A 260 21.26 14.12 -1.23
CA TRP A 260 20.80 15.24 -0.39
C TRP A 260 21.22 16.64 -0.90
N GLY A 261 22.39 16.81 -1.50
CA GLY A 261 22.89 18.12 -1.98
C GLY A 261 22.91 18.33 -3.50
N GLY A 262 22.45 17.36 -4.30
CA GLY A 262 22.62 17.38 -5.76
C GLY A 262 21.51 18.11 -6.53
N ARG A 263 21.77 18.50 -7.79
CA ARG A 263 20.71 19.01 -8.70
C ARG A 263 19.58 18.00 -8.93
N PHE A 264 19.86 16.71 -8.77
CA PHE A 264 18.89 15.62 -8.84
C PHE A 264 18.25 15.28 -7.50
N ALA A 265 18.58 16.00 -6.42
CA ALA A 265 18.08 15.73 -5.08
C ALA A 265 16.56 15.72 -5.01
N GLN A 266 15.91 16.62 -5.76
CA GLN A 266 14.47 16.81 -5.64
C GLN A 266 13.67 15.61 -6.14
N SER A 267 14.01 14.99 -7.27
CA SER A 267 13.32 13.79 -7.76
C SER A 267 13.46 12.64 -6.75
N TRP A 268 14.68 12.38 -6.29
CA TRP A 268 14.96 11.28 -5.35
C TRP A 268 14.41 11.51 -3.94
N ARG A 269 14.29 12.76 -3.48
CA ARG A 269 13.58 13.09 -2.24
C ARG A 269 12.10 12.70 -2.31
N MET A 270 11.46 12.93 -3.46
CA MET A 270 10.06 12.54 -3.66
C MET A 270 9.91 11.01 -3.72
N ILE A 271 10.81 10.32 -4.42
CA ILE A 271 10.83 8.84 -4.44
C ILE A 271 11.05 8.26 -3.03
N ALA A 272 11.96 8.83 -2.24
CA ALA A 272 12.18 8.39 -0.87
C ALA A 272 10.93 8.66 -0.01
N ALA A 273 10.35 9.86 -0.10
CA ALA A 273 9.11 10.19 0.61
C ALA A 273 7.94 9.27 0.21
N ALA A 274 7.86 8.87 -1.07
CA ALA A 274 6.88 7.91 -1.56
C ALA A 274 7.03 6.55 -0.87
N ALA A 275 8.26 6.03 -0.80
CA ALA A 275 8.56 4.76 -0.11
C ALA A 275 8.25 4.82 1.40
N PHE A 276 8.50 5.95 2.06
CA PHE A 276 8.08 6.16 3.44
C PHE A 276 6.55 6.18 3.59
N CYS A 277 5.82 6.81 2.67
CA CYS A 277 4.35 6.80 2.69
C CYS A 277 3.81 5.38 2.51
N LEU A 278 4.35 4.63 1.54
CA LEU A 278 4.01 3.23 1.32
C LEU A 278 4.20 2.41 2.60
N TYR A 279 5.38 2.51 3.22
CA TYR A 279 5.67 1.84 4.49
C TYR A 279 4.69 2.21 5.63
N ILE A 280 4.31 3.48 5.76
CA ILE A 280 3.38 3.93 6.79
C ILE A 280 2.00 3.30 6.58
N ALA A 281 1.54 3.21 5.33
CA ALA A 281 0.27 2.58 5.02
C ALA A 281 0.33 1.06 5.25
N ASP A 282 1.40 0.39 4.82
CA ASP A 282 1.55 -1.06 4.95
C ASP A 282 1.68 -1.50 6.42
N ILE A 283 2.45 -0.75 7.22
CA ILE A 283 2.61 -1.05 8.65
C ILE A 283 1.31 -0.83 9.41
N TYR A 284 0.52 0.17 9.02
CA TYR A 284 -0.80 0.40 9.56
C TYR A 284 -1.76 -0.73 9.17
N PHE A 285 -1.81 -1.09 7.88
CA PHE A 285 -2.68 -2.16 7.38
C PHE A 285 -2.41 -3.46 8.12
N LYS A 286 -1.14 -3.84 8.28
CA LYS A 286 -0.75 -5.03 9.05
C LYS A 286 -1.16 -4.96 10.52
N TRP A 287 -1.02 -3.80 11.15
CA TRP A 287 -1.47 -3.61 12.53
C TRP A 287 -3.00 -3.70 12.66
N ALA A 288 -3.73 -3.16 11.69
CA ALA A 288 -5.18 -3.11 11.68
C ALA A 288 -5.82 -4.46 11.33
N THR A 289 -5.16 -5.28 10.51
CA THR A 289 -5.58 -6.66 10.16
C THR A 289 -5.04 -7.73 11.11
N SER A 290 -4.48 -7.33 12.27
CA SER A 290 -4.07 -8.29 13.30
C SER A 290 -5.27 -9.02 13.91
N PRO A 291 -5.11 -10.26 14.44
CA PRO A 291 -6.23 -11.08 14.93
C PRO A 291 -7.17 -10.39 15.92
N SER A 292 -6.66 -9.52 16.80
CA SER A 292 -7.48 -8.75 17.75
C SER A 292 -8.29 -7.60 17.14
N ARG A 293 -8.02 -7.21 15.89
CA ARG A 293 -8.55 -6.00 15.24
C ARG A 293 -9.20 -6.25 13.89
N VAL A 294 -9.00 -7.44 13.31
CA VAL A 294 -9.52 -7.80 11.99
C VAL A 294 -11.03 -7.58 11.88
N GLU A 295 -11.81 -7.91 12.92
CA GLU A 295 -13.27 -7.69 12.96
C GLU A 295 -13.68 -6.20 12.95
N THR A 296 -12.75 -5.31 13.27
CA THR A 296 -12.95 -3.85 13.28
C THR A 296 -12.29 -3.15 12.11
N TYR A 297 -11.49 -3.87 11.31
CA TYR A 297 -10.83 -3.31 10.15
C TYR A 297 -11.83 -3.13 9.02
N GLN A 298 -11.77 -1.96 8.37
CA GLN A 298 -12.53 -1.66 7.16
C GLN A 298 -11.62 -0.83 6.27
N SER A 299 -11.51 -1.22 5.00
CA SER A 299 -10.76 -0.50 3.98
C SER A 299 -11.23 0.94 3.83
N GLY A 300 -10.27 1.83 3.59
CA GLY A 300 -10.41 3.28 3.51
C GLY A 300 -10.22 4.01 4.83
N ASN A 301 -9.54 3.43 5.83
CA ASN A 301 -9.21 4.14 7.06
C ASN A 301 -8.22 5.28 6.81
N LEU A 302 -8.19 6.28 7.70
CA LEU A 302 -7.42 7.50 7.49
C LEU A 302 -5.93 7.26 7.13
N PRO A 303 -5.18 6.34 7.77
CA PRO A 303 -3.79 6.11 7.41
C PRO A 303 -3.58 5.48 6.01
N GLU A 304 -4.61 4.92 5.39
CA GLU A 304 -4.52 4.37 4.03
C GLU A 304 -4.41 5.47 2.96
N VAL A 305 -4.69 6.73 3.30
CA VAL A 305 -4.39 7.88 2.42
C VAL A 305 -2.90 7.95 2.06
N PHE A 306 -2.02 7.36 2.88
CA PHE A 306 -0.60 7.30 2.59
C PHE A 306 -0.27 6.42 1.37
N TRP A 307 -1.11 5.43 0.99
CA TRP A 307 -0.97 4.76 -0.30
C TRP A 307 -1.22 5.72 -1.47
N VAL A 308 -2.22 6.60 -1.35
CA VAL A 308 -2.46 7.65 -2.35
C VAL A 308 -1.25 8.59 -2.45
N PHE A 309 -0.73 9.04 -1.30
CA PHE A 309 0.45 9.92 -1.24
C PHE A 309 1.68 9.26 -1.86
N SER A 310 1.88 7.96 -1.65
CA SER A 310 2.95 7.18 -2.28
C SER A 310 2.86 7.29 -3.81
N GLY A 311 1.72 6.92 -4.41
CA GLY A 311 1.52 7.01 -5.87
C GLY A 311 1.78 8.42 -6.41
N VAL A 312 1.22 9.44 -5.74
CA VAL A 312 1.41 10.86 -6.09
C VAL A 312 2.89 11.26 -6.07
N LEU A 313 3.62 10.90 -5.01
CA LEU A 313 5.03 11.25 -4.84
C LEU A 313 5.94 10.52 -5.84
N PHE A 314 5.62 9.27 -6.20
CA PHE A 314 6.28 8.58 -7.32
C PHE A 314 6.07 9.33 -8.65
N GLY A 315 4.85 9.79 -8.92
CA GLY A 315 4.50 10.59 -10.10
C GLY A 315 5.27 11.92 -10.16
N ILE A 316 5.29 12.67 -9.05
CA ILE A 316 6.07 13.91 -8.91
C ILE A 316 7.57 13.63 -9.11
N GLY A 317 8.12 12.59 -8.49
CA GLY A 317 9.51 12.19 -8.64
C GLY A 317 9.90 11.95 -10.10
N ALA A 318 9.03 11.23 -10.84
CA ALA A 318 9.21 11.00 -12.26
C ALA A 318 9.13 12.30 -13.10
N ALA A 319 8.20 13.20 -12.77
CA ALA A 319 8.08 14.51 -13.41
C ALA A 319 9.34 15.38 -13.24
N LEU A 320 9.87 15.43 -12.02
CA LEU A 320 11.06 16.22 -11.70
C LEU A 320 12.31 15.66 -12.38
N GLU A 321 12.50 14.34 -12.42
CA GLU A 321 13.66 13.74 -13.11
C GLU A 321 13.68 14.09 -14.59
N TYR A 322 12.51 14.07 -15.24
CA TYR A 322 12.37 14.44 -16.64
C TYR A 322 12.79 15.89 -16.89
N ASP A 323 12.35 16.82 -16.04
CA ASP A 323 12.70 18.23 -16.15
C ASP A 323 14.22 18.45 -16.01
N VAL A 324 14.82 17.90 -14.95
CA VAL A 324 16.26 18.06 -14.71
C VAL A 324 17.08 17.44 -15.86
N SER A 325 16.66 16.27 -16.34
CA SER A 325 17.31 15.55 -17.44
C SER A 325 17.23 16.33 -18.76
N SER A 326 16.08 16.92 -19.08
CA SER A 326 15.90 17.70 -20.30
C SER A 326 16.64 19.04 -20.28
N ARG A 327 16.68 19.73 -19.13
CA ARG A 327 17.40 21.00 -18.95
C ARG A 327 18.92 20.83 -19.00
N ALA A 328 19.45 19.77 -18.39
CA ALA A 328 20.89 19.49 -18.37
C ALA A 328 21.50 19.43 -19.77
N ARG A 329 20.74 18.92 -20.76
CA ARG A 329 21.22 18.82 -22.13
C ARG A 329 21.12 20.13 -22.91
N ARG A 330 20.07 20.95 -22.67
CA ARG A 330 19.95 22.28 -23.29
C ARG A 330 21.13 23.20 -22.92
N SER A 331 21.61 23.13 -21.68
CA SER A 331 22.81 23.88 -21.26
C SER A 331 24.09 23.39 -21.95
N SER A 332 24.20 22.09 -22.25
CA SER A 332 25.36 21.51 -22.95
C SER A 332 25.36 21.83 -24.45
N GLY A 333 24.20 21.76 -25.11
CA GLY A 333 24.05 22.12 -26.53
C GLY A 333 24.34 23.58 -26.81
N ARG A 334 23.96 24.50 -25.92
CA ARG A 334 24.22 25.94 -26.06
C ARG A 334 25.70 26.30 -25.91
N ARG A 335 26.47 25.55 -25.12
CA ARG A 335 27.93 25.74 -24.97
C ARG A 335 28.75 25.19 -26.15
N ARG A 336 28.17 24.31 -26.98
CA ARG A 336 28.82 23.81 -28.21
C ARG A 336 28.52 24.65 -29.45
N ALA A 337 27.56 25.58 -29.35
CA ALA A 337 27.14 26.46 -30.45
C ALA A 337 27.72 27.89 -30.33
N THR A 338 28.60 28.12 -29.37
CA THR A 338 29.36 29.36 -29.14
C THR A 338 30.84 29.06 -29.26
#